data_AF-A0A1L9NY19-F1
#
_entry.id   AF-A0A1L9NY19-F1
#
_cell.length_a   1.000
_cell.length_b   1.000
_cell.length_c   1.000
_cell.angle_alpha   90.00
_cell.angle_beta   90.00
_cell.angle_gamma   90.00
#
_symmetry.space_group_name_H-M   'P 1'
#
loop_
_entity.id
_entity.type
_entity.pdbx_description
1 polymer ?
#
loop_
_entity_poly.entity_id
_entity_poly.type
_entity_poly.pdbx_seq_one_letter_code
_entity_poly.pdbx_strand_id
1 'polypeptide(L)'
;MHEVLGFVAYHLQRGAHRLYIYLDAPDDATFATLKAHPKVRVTQTNDAYWSKKGGRPSKHQPRQTINAADVYAKRVEVDWLTHIDHDEFLVWDSPLEQQLAALYTESSSTRLLTG
;
A
#
# COMPACT_ATOMS: atom_id res chain seq x y z
N MET A 1 11.89 -3.19 -10.86
CA MET A 1 12.07 -4.19 -9.78
C MET A 1 12.67 -3.60 -8.51
N HIS A 2 13.84 -2.93 -8.56
CA HIS A 2 14.40 -2.24 -7.40
C HIS A 2 13.52 -1.10 -6.85
N GLU A 3 12.71 -0.46 -7.69
CA GLU A 3 11.85 0.66 -7.30
C GLU A 3 10.84 0.30 -6.21
N VAL A 4 10.20 -0.87 -6.29
CA VAL A 4 9.27 -1.35 -5.25
C VAL A 4 9.98 -1.58 -3.91
N LEU A 5 11.19 -2.15 -3.94
CA LEU A 5 11.96 -2.36 -2.71
C LEU A 5 12.36 -1.02 -2.09
N GLY A 6 12.74 -0.04 -2.91
CA GLY A 6 13.00 1.34 -2.49
C GLY A 6 11.77 2.02 -1.89
N PHE A 7 10.62 1.92 -2.56
CA PHE A 7 9.32 2.40 -2.07
C PHE A 7 9.00 1.82 -0.69
N VAL A 8 9.13 0.49 -0.54
CA VAL A 8 8.86 -0.20 0.72
C VAL A 8 9.84 0.24 1.81
N ALA A 9 11.14 0.26 1.51
CA ALA A 9 12.17 0.68 2.46
C ALA A 9 11.93 2.12 2.95
N TYR A 10 11.64 3.04 2.03
CA TYR A 10 11.31 4.42 2.34
C TYR A 10 10.13 4.50 3.30
N HIS A 11 8.97 3.95 2.95
CA HIS A 11 7.76 4.10 3.77
C HIS A 11 7.91 3.40 5.14
N LEU A 12 8.65 2.30 5.23
CA LEU A 12 8.99 1.67 6.51
C LEU A 12 9.89 2.56 7.37
N GLN A 13 10.92 3.19 6.78
CA GLN A 13 11.80 4.13 7.48
C GLN A 13 11.04 5.37 7.95
N ARG A 14 10.02 5.78 7.20
CA ARG A 14 9.13 6.90 7.54
C ARG A 14 8.09 6.54 8.62
N GLY A 15 8.04 5.29 9.08
CA GLY A 15 7.21 4.90 10.22
C GLY A 15 5.90 4.20 9.85
N ALA A 16 5.72 3.75 8.60
CA ALA A 16 4.55 2.96 8.25
C ALA A 16 4.45 1.71 9.13
N HIS A 17 3.31 1.55 9.81
CA HIS A 17 3.07 0.39 10.68
C HIS A 17 3.02 -0.92 9.87
N ARG A 18 2.36 -0.89 8.72
CA ARG A 18 2.21 -2.03 7.80
C ARG A 18 2.06 -1.56 6.36
N LEU A 19 2.62 -2.32 5.43
CA LEU A 19 2.45 -2.10 3.99
C LEU A 19 1.77 -3.30 3.33
N TYR A 20 0.75 -3.03 2.53
CA TYR A 20 0.11 -4.02 1.66
C TYR A 20 0.55 -3.74 0.22
N ILE A 21 1.28 -4.69 -0.37
CA ILE A 21 1.87 -4.51 -1.71
C ILE A 21 1.20 -5.50 -2.66
N TYR A 22 0.54 -4.98 -3.69
CA TYR A 22 -0.04 -5.77 -4.77
C TYR A 22 0.93 -5.74 -5.94
N LEU A 23 1.59 -6.86 -6.19
CA LEU A 23 2.58 -6.99 -7.25
C LEU A 23 1.96 -7.64 -8.47
N ASP A 24 2.03 -6.92 -9.58
CA ASP A 24 1.59 -7.39 -10.87
C ASP A 24 2.75 -8.11 -11.57
N ALA A 25 2.77 -9.44 -11.46
CA ALA A 25 3.80 -10.32 -12.02
C ALA A 25 5.25 -9.96 -11.63
N PRO A 26 5.61 -9.95 -10.32
CA PRO A 26 7.00 -9.73 -9.93
C PRO A 26 7.87 -10.94 -10.28
N ASP A 27 9.18 -10.72 -10.32
CA ASP A 27 10.13 -11.80 -10.22
C ASP A 27 10.08 -12.46 -8.83
N ASP A 28 10.54 -13.70 -8.77
CA ASP A 28 10.51 -14.48 -7.54
C ASP A 28 11.38 -13.88 -6.41
N ALA A 29 12.48 -13.20 -6.75
CA ALA A 29 13.39 -12.64 -5.75
C ALA A 29 12.78 -11.42 -5.04
N THR A 30 12.13 -10.51 -5.78
CA THR A 30 11.40 -9.38 -5.17
C THR A 30 10.25 -9.88 -4.30
N PHE A 31 9.47 -10.86 -4.80
CA PHE A 31 8.38 -11.43 -4.00
C PHE A 31 8.89 -12.06 -2.71
N ALA A 32 9.93 -12.89 -2.78
CA ALA A 32 10.53 -13.55 -1.61
C ALA A 32 11.06 -12.52 -0.60
N THR A 33 11.75 -11.48 -1.08
CA THR A 33 12.29 -10.40 -0.23
C THR A 33 11.19 -9.68 0.53
N LEU A 34 10.12 -9.26 -0.16
CA LEU A 34 8.99 -8.59 0.48
C LEU A 34 8.21 -9.52 1.42
N LYS A 35 8.06 -10.79 1.04
CA LYS A 35 7.33 -11.78 1.82
C LYS A 35 8.03 -12.07 3.15
N ALA A 36 9.35 -11.98 3.19
CA ALA A 36 10.14 -12.20 4.40
C ALA A 36 10.01 -11.05 5.43
N HIS A 37 9.59 -9.86 5.03
CA HIS A 37 9.55 -8.71 5.94
C HIS A 37 8.30 -8.72 6.83
N PRO A 38 8.43 -8.64 8.18
CA PRO A 38 7.30 -8.85 9.10
C PRO A 38 6.20 -7.80 9.00
N LYS A 39 6.54 -6.58 8.56
CA LYS A 39 5.59 -5.46 8.35
C LYS A 39 5.00 -5.39 6.94
N VAL A 40 5.39 -6.28 6.03
CA VAL A 40 4.92 -6.27 4.64
C VAL A 40 3.95 -7.42 4.41
N ARG A 41 2.88 -7.15 3.69
CA ARG A 41 1.92 -8.14 3.20
C ARG A 41 1.88 -8.03 1.69
N VAL A 42 2.62 -8.90 1.02
CA VAL A 42 2.70 -8.95 -0.44
C VAL A 42 1.66 -9.92 -1.01
N THR A 43 0.98 -9.50 -2.07
CA THR A 43 0.02 -10.29 -2.85
C THR A 43 0.44 -10.27 -4.31
N GLN A 44 0.69 -11.44 -4.91
CA GLN A 44 0.86 -11.55 -6.37
C GLN A 44 -0.50 -11.48 -7.04
N THR A 45 -0.65 -10.56 -7.98
CA THR A 45 -1.88 -10.36 -8.76
C THR A 45 -1.79 -11.10 -10.10
N ASN A 46 -1.53 -12.40 -10.03
CA ASN A 46 -1.48 -13.30 -11.18
C ASN A 46 -2.88 -13.68 -11.70
N ASP A 47 -2.95 -14.54 -12.71
CA ASP A 47 -4.22 -14.96 -13.29
C ASP A 47 -5.15 -15.63 -12.28
N ALA A 48 -4.61 -16.40 -11.33
CA ALA A 48 -5.41 -17.02 -10.27
C ALA A 48 -6.02 -15.96 -9.32
N TYR A 49 -5.30 -14.88 -9.02
CA TYR A 49 -5.83 -13.75 -8.26
C TYR A 49 -6.95 -13.04 -9.02
N TRP A 50 -6.74 -12.73 -10.31
CA TRP A 50 -7.72 -12.00 -11.11
C TRP A 50 -8.94 -12.84 -11.46
N SER A 51 -8.80 -14.15 -11.66
CA SER A 51 -9.91 -15.07 -11.91
C SER A 51 -10.93 -15.04 -10.76
N LYS A 52 -10.46 -14.98 -9.50
CA LYS A 52 -11.32 -14.83 -8.31
C LYS A 52 -12.07 -13.49 -8.24
N LYS A 53 -11.67 -12.51 -9.04
CA LYS A 53 -12.23 -11.15 -9.09
C LYS A 53 -12.98 -10.86 -10.39
N GLY A 54 -13.35 -11.90 -11.14
CA GLY A 54 -14.11 -11.77 -12.39
C GLY A 54 -13.25 -11.48 -13.63
N GLY A 55 -11.93 -11.62 -13.52
CA GLY A 55 -10.98 -11.39 -14.59
C GLY A 55 -10.09 -10.16 -14.37
N ARG A 56 -9.03 -10.06 -15.17
CA ARG A 56 -8.06 -8.98 -15.10
C ARG A 56 -8.53 -7.80 -15.96
N PRO A 57 -8.80 -6.61 -15.39
CA PRO A 57 -9.07 -5.43 -16.21
C PRO A 57 -7.86 -5.06 -17.08
N SER A 58 -8.12 -4.59 -18.30
CA SER A 58 -7.06 -4.13 -19.23
C SER A 58 -6.35 -2.88 -18.70
N LYS A 59 -7.12 -1.89 -18.24
CA LYS A 59 -6.61 -0.64 -17.67
C LYS A 59 -6.03 -0.83 -16.27
N HIS A 60 -5.05 -0.01 -15.89
CA HIS A 60 -4.44 -0.08 -14.57
C HIS A 60 -5.31 0.56 -13.47
N GLN A 61 -6.08 1.61 -13.79
CA GLN A 61 -6.91 2.29 -12.78
C GLN A 61 -7.95 1.36 -12.13
N PRO A 62 -8.71 0.54 -12.88
CA PRO A 62 -9.62 -0.42 -12.26
C PRO A 62 -8.87 -1.49 -11.46
N ARG A 63 -7.66 -1.89 -11.88
CA ARG A 63 -6.81 -2.82 -11.12
C ARG A 63 -6.43 -2.22 -9.76
N GLN A 64 -6.01 -0.96 -9.72
CA GLN A 64 -5.69 -0.22 -8.49
C GLN A 64 -6.90 -0.14 -7.56
N THR A 65 -8.07 0.26 -8.07
CA THR A 65 -9.30 0.34 -7.27
C THR A 65 -9.68 -1.01 -6.66
N ILE A 66 -9.62 -2.09 -7.45
CA ILE A 66 -9.95 -3.45 -6.98
C ILE A 66 -8.96 -3.92 -5.90
N ASN A 67 -7.67 -3.63 -6.07
CA ASN A 67 -6.63 -3.98 -5.09
C ASN A 67 -6.79 -3.18 -3.79
N ALA A 68 -7.08 -1.88 -3.89
CA ALA A 68 -7.35 -1.04 -2.72
C ALA A 68 -8.57 -1.57 -1.94
N ALA A 69 -9.67 -1.88 -2.64
CA ALA A 69 -10.88 -2.45 -2.04
C ALA A 69 -10.60 -3.78 -1.33
N ASP A 70 -9.70 -4.61 -1.85
CA ASP A 70 -9.26 -5.86 -1.21
C ASP A 70 -8.58 -5.61 0.15
N VAL A 71 -7.82 -4.52 0.31
CA VAL A 71 -7.25 -4.13 1.61
C VAL A 71 -8.31 -3.55 2.54
N TYR A 72 -9.18 -2.67 2.04
CA TYR A 72 -10.28 -2.11 2.84
C TYR A 72 -11.16 -3.22 3.44
N ALA A 73 -11.41 -4.29 2.68
CA ALA A 73 -12.20 -5.43 3.14
C ALA A 73 -11.50 -6.29 4.22
N LYS A 74 -10.17 -6.19 4.39
CA LYS A 74 -9.37 -7.10 5.26
C LYS A 74 -9.50 -6.86 6.77
N ARG A 75 -10.47 -6.06 7.24
CA ARG A 75 -10.60 -5.67 8.67
C ARG A 75 -9.23 -5.29 9.27
N VAL A 76 -8.48 -4.47 8.53
CA VAL A 76 -7.17 -4.03 8.99
C VAL A 76 -7.40 -3.13 10.20
N GLU A 77 -6.94 -3.58 11.37
CA GLU A 77 -7.00 -2.81 12.62
C GLU A 77 -5.95 -1.69 12.58
N VAL A 78 -6.20 -0.67 11.76
CA VAL A 78 -5.39 0.54 11.67
C VAL A 78 -6.28 1.77 11.79
N ASP A 79 -5.73 2.77 12.46
CA ASP A 79 -6.34 4.09 12.63
C ASP A 79 -6.47 4.85 11.30
N TRP A 80 -5.48 4.67 10.41
CA TRP A 80 -5.42 5.31 9.11
C TRP A 80 -4.98 4.31 8.05
N LEU A 81 -5.64 4.33 6.90
CA LEU A 81 -5.25 3.58 5.70
C LEU A 81 -5.14 4.54 4.53
N THR A 82 -4.00 4.49 3.83
CA THR A 82 -3.76 5.27 2.61
C THR A 82 -3.39 4.35 1.45
N HIS A 83 -3.80 4.73 0.24
CA HIS A 83 -3.42 4.10 -1.00
C HIS A 83 -2.44 5.04 -1.73
N ILE A 84 -1.25 4.53 -2.07
CA ILE A 84 -0.17 5.29 -2.70
C ILE A 84 0.32 4.46 -3.88
N ASP A 85 0.51 5.09 -5.04
CA ASP A 85 1.14 4.44 -6.17
C ASP A 85 2.66 4.33 -5.97
N HIS A 86 3.28 3.28 -6.50
CA HIS A 86 4.69 2.93 -6.19
C HIS A 86 5.74 3.97 -6.64
N ASP A 87 5.36 4.86 -7.55
CA ASP A 87 6.15 5.97 -8.08
C ASP A 87 5.89 7.29 -7.33
N GLU A 88 4.97 7.28 -6.37
CA GLU A 88 4.67 8.42 -5.50
C GLU A 88 5.27 8.21 -4.10
N PHE A 89 5.71 9.32 -3.49
CA PHE A 89 6.26 9.32 -2.15
C PHE A 89 5.57 10.37 -1.30
N LEU A 90 5.15 9.97 -0.10
CA LEU A 90 4.65 10.91 0.89
C LEU A 90 5.81 11.51 1.68
N VAL A 91 5.94 12.82 1.64
CA VAL A 91 6.98 13.59 2.32
C VAL A 91 6.35 14.51 3.34
N TRP A 92 7.00 14.67 4.50
CA TRP A 92 6.55 15.53 5.59
C TRP A 92 7.72 15.92 6.49
N ASP A 93 7.60 17.06 7.16
CA ASP A 93 8.70 17.59 7.98
C ASP A 93 8.64 17.15 9.46
N SER A 94 7.47 16.72 9.94
CA SER A 94 7.25 16.30 11.34
C SER A 94 6.65 14.89 11.42
N PRO A 95 6.87 14.11 12.49
CA PRO A 95 6.42 12.71 12.56
C PRO A 95 4.94 12.52 12.20
N LEU A 96 4.66 11.72 11.16
CA LEU A 96 3.30 11.54 10.61
C LEU A 96 2.32 11.02 11.67
N GLU A 97 2.77 10.15 12.57
CA GLU A 97 1.96 9.64 13.68
C GLU A 97 1.39 10.75 14.56
N GLN A 98 2.16 11.81 14.83
CA GLN A 98 1.72 12.94 15.66
C GLN A 98 0.69 13.79 14.90
N GLN A 99 0.93 14.01 13.60
CA GLN A 99 0.00 14.74 12.75
C GLN A 99 -1.35 14.01 12.63
N LEU A 100 -1.32 12.69 12.43
CA LEU A 100 -2.51 11.85 12.30
C LEU A 100 -3.27 11.70 13.64
N ALA A 101 -2.55 11.59 14.76
CA ALA A 101 -3.17 11.53 16.09
C ALA A 101 -3.94 12.82 16.42
N ALA A 102 -3.44 13.98 16.00
CA ALA A 102 -4.13 15.26 16.19
C ALA A 102 -5.45 15.36 15.40
N LEU A 103 -5.60 14.60 14.32
CA LEU A 103 -6.82 14.56 13.50
C LEU A 103 -7.90 13.61 14.05
N TYR A 104 -7.51 12.71 14.95
CA TYR A 104 -8.32 11.56 15.38
C TYR A 104 -9.60 11.96 16.14
N THR A 105 -9.70 13.19 16.63
CA THR A 105 -10.88 13.67 17.36
C THR A 105 -12.03 14.17 16.48
N GLU A 106 -11.82 14.45 15.18
CA GLU A 106 -12.79 15.24 14.40
C GLU A 106 -13.07 14.73 12.98
N SER A 107 -12.39 13.69 12.45
CA SER A 107 -12.54 13.32 11.03
C SER A 107 -12.24 11.85 10.69
N SER A 108 -13.05 11.27 9.81
CA SER A 108 -12.88 9.91 9.25
C SER A 108 -12.06 9.86 7.95
N SER A 109 -11.68 11.03 7.42
CA SER A 109 -10.82 11.19 6.25
C SER A 109 -10.06 12.50 6.33
N THR A 110 -8.83 12.54 5.85
CA THR A 110 -8.04 13.78 5.73
C THR A 110 -7.42 13.88 4.35
N ARG A 111 -7.16 15.11 3.90
CA ARG A 111 -6.46 15.38 2.64
C ARG A 111 -5.00 15.70 2.95
N LEU A 112 -4.10 14.98 2.30
CA LEU A 112 -2.68 15.34 2.27
C LEU A 112 -2.49 16.44 1.24
N LEU A 113 -1.97 17.59 1.67
CA LEU A 113 -1.60 18.70 0.79
C LEU A 113 -0.08 18.62 0.57
N THR A 114 0.34 18.56 -0.68
CA THR A 114 1.73 18.76 -1.06
C THR A 114 2.02 20.25 -1.07
N GLY A 115 3.03 20.68 -0.30
CA GLY A 115 3.53 22.06 -0.30
C GLY A 115 4.34 22.40 -1.54
#